data_AF-A0A554LQ47-F1
#
_entry.id   AF-A0A554LQ47-F1
#
_cell.length_a   1.000
_cell.length_b   1.000
_cell.length_c   1.000
_cell.angle_alpha   90.00
_cell.angle_beta   90.00
_cell.angle_gamma   90.00
#
_symmetry.space_group_name_H-M   'P 1'
#
loop_
_entity.id
_entity.type
_entity.pdbx_description
1 polymer ?
#
loop_
_entity_poly.entity_id
_entity_poly.type
_entity_poly.pdbx_seq_one_letter_code
_entity_poly.pdbx_strand_id
1 'polypeptide(L)' 'MDKIIIPQKLARKGELVIIPKKEYEKLLEKQKVTAEDVLRWTHEAKSLLRNGRLPKLNF' A
#
# COMPACT_ATOMS: atom_id res chain seq x y z
N MET A 1 -9.50 11.84 -14.09
CA MET A 1 -8.69 12.51 -13.05
C MET A 1 -8.55 11.51 -11.92
N ASP A 2 -7.46 10.74 -11.93
CA ASP A 2 -7.32 9.55 -11.08
C ASP A 2 -6.95 9.95 -9.65
N LYS A 3 -7.58 9.31 -8.67
CA LYS A 3 -7.36 9.56 -7.24
C LYS A 3 -7.11 8.24 -6.53
N ILE A 4 -6.16 8.23 -5.61
CA ILE A 4 -5.89 7.12 -4.70
C ILE A 4 -6.75 7.34 -3.45
N ILE A 5 -7.50 6.32 -3.06
CA ILE A 5 -8.33 6.33 -1.86
C ILE A 5 -7.75 5.30 -0.89
N ILE A 6 -7.33 5.75 0.28
CA ILE A 6 -6.89 4.88 1.37
C ILE A 6 -8.04 4.78 2.38
N PRO A 7 -8.73 3.62 2.47
CA PRO A 7 -9.85 3.44 3.39
C PRO A 7 -9.45 3.63 4.85
N GLN A 8 -10.36 4.18 5.67
CA GLN A 8 -10.17 4.36 7.11
C GLN A 8 -9.72 3.10 7.84
N LYS A 9 -10.20 1.93 7.40
CA LYS A 9 -9.83 0.62 7.97
C LYS A 9 -8.35 0.27 7.82
N LEU A 10 -7.64 0.92 6.87
CA LEU A 10 -6.21 0.74 6.62
C LEU A 10 -5.38 1.93 7.15
N ALA A 11 -6.02 3.07 7.43
CA ALA A 11 -5.35 4.24 7.97
C ALA A 11 -5.19 4.13 9.50
N ARG A 12 -3.95 4.21 10.00
CA ARG A 12 -3.63 4.11 11.45
C ARG A 12 -4.40 5.10 12.34
N LYS A 13 -4.88 6.23 11.79
CA LYS A 13 -5.63 7.27 12.53
C LYS A 13 -7.13 7.32 12.22
N GLY A 14 -7.67 6.36 11.45
CA GLY A 14 -9.10 6.31 11.16
C GLY A 14 -9.62 7.42 10.23
N GLU A 15 -8.74 8.13 9.54
CA GLU A 15 -9.12 9.16 8.56
C GLU A 15 -9.13 8.59 7.13
N LEU A 16 -10.12 9.00 6.33
CA LEU A 16 -10.19 8.69 4.91
C LEU A 16 -9.24 9.63 4.18
N VAL A 17 -8.24 9.08 3.51
CA VAL A 17 -7.27 9.89 2.77
C VAL A 17 -7.55 9.77 1.28
N ILE A 18 -7.83 10.90 0.63
CA ILE A 18 -8.04 11.01 -0.82
C ILE A 18 -6.89 11.84 -1.38
N ILE A 19 -6.02 11.23 -2.19
CA ILE A 19 -4.85 11.88 -2.76
C ILE A 19 -4.95 11.85 -4.30
N PRO A 20 -4.77 12.99 -5.00
CA PRO A 20 -4.60 12.99 -6.46
C PRO A 20 -3.42 12.11 -6.86
N LYS A 21 -3.56 11.30 -7.92
CA LYS A 21 -2.51 10.36 -8.35
C LYS A 21 -1.13 11.00 -8.51
N LYS A 22 -1.08 12.19 -9.13
CA LYS A 22 0.17 12.95 -9.36
C LYS A 22 0.86 13.37 -8.06
N GLU A 23 0.10 13.64 -7.00
CA GLU A 23 0.67 14.01 -5.69
C GLU A 23 1.15 12.77 -4.95
N TYR A 24 0.39 11.67 -5.05
CA TYR A 24 0.80 10.38 -4.49
C TYR A 24 2.12 9.90 -5.09
N GLU A 25 2.29 9.97 -6.41
CA GLU A 25 3.54 9.60 -7.09
C GLU A 25 4.74 10.43 -6.60
N LYS A 26 4.56 11.75 -6.43
CA LYS A 26 5.60 12.62 -5.84
C LYS A 26 5.94 12.29 -4.39
N LEU A 27 4.97 11.79 -3.61
CA LEU A 27 5.22 11.34 -2.24
C LEU A 27 6.04 10.05 -2.23
N LEU A 28 5.76 9.13 -3.16
CA LEU A 28 6.54 7.90 -3.32
C LEU A 28 7.99 8.19 -3.73
N GLU A 29 8.22 9.14 -4.64
CA GLU A 29 9.58 9.52 -5.08
C GLU A 29 10.46 10.02 -3.93
N LYS A 30 9.87 10.67 -2.92
CA LYS A 30 10.59 11.18 -1.74
C LYS A 30 10.87 10.10 -0.70
N GLN A 31 10.20 8.96 -0.79
CA GLN A 31 10.27 7.92 0.22
C GLN A 31 11.46 7.00 -0.06
N LYS A 32 12.45 7.01 0.84
CA LYS A 32 13.58 6.07 0.77
C LYS A 32 13.09 4.69 1.22
N VAL A 33 12.94 3.77 0.27
CA VAL A 33 12.65 2.37 0.55
C VAL A 33 13.90 1.71 1.14
N THR A 34 13.79 1.17 2.34
CA THR A 34 14.88 0.43 2.98
C THR A 34 14.72 -1.08 2.80
N ALA A 35 15.79 -1.84 3.06
CA ALA A 35 15.73 -3.30 3.03
C ALA A 35 14.73 -3.88 4.04
N GLU A 36 14.58 -3.21 5.20
CA GLU A 36 13.63 -3.61 6.24
C GLU A 36 12.17 -3.42 5.79
N ASP A 37 11.87 -2.35 5.05
CA ASP A 37 10.55 -2.15 4.46
C ASP A 37 10.19 -3.26 3.48
N VAL A 38 11.13 -3.66 2.61
CA VAL A 38 10.94 -4.76 1.65
C VAL A 38 10.67 -6.08 2.37
N LEU A 39 11.42 -6.37 3.43
CA LEU A 39 11.22 -7.58 4.22
C LEU A 39 9.84 -7.59 4.89
N ARG A 40 9.44 -6.46 5.49
CA ARG A 40 8.12 -6.29 6.11
C ARG A 40 7.00 -6.49 5.09
N TRP A 41 7.08 -5.85 3.93
CA TRP A 41 6.06 -5.99 2.88
C TRP A 41 5.99 -7.40 2.33
N THR A 42 7.12 -8.11 2.23
CA THR A 42 7.15 -9.52 1.82
C THR A 42 6.39 -10.39 2.82
N HIS A 43 6.59 -10.18 4.13
CA HIS A 43 5.84 -10.89 5.17
C HIS A 43 4.34 -10.55 5.14
N GLU A 44 3.99 -9.27 4.98
CA GLU A 44 2.61 -8.83 4.86
C GLU A 44 1.92 -9.44 3.63
N ALA A 45 2.56 -9.42 2.46
CA ALA A 45 2.05 -10.02 1.24
C ALA A 45 1.81 -11.53 1.42
N LYS A 46 2.75 -12.25 2.05
CA LYS A 46 2.60 -13.68 2.36
C LYS A 46 1.43 -13.94 3.31
N SER A 47 1.24 -13.09 4.32
CA SER A 47 0.10 -13.17 5.24
C SER A 47 -1.24 -12.91 4.53
N LEU A 48 -1.31 -11.86 3.71
CA LEU A 48 -2.52 -11.53 2.94
C LEU A 48 -2.88 -12.64 1.94
N LEU A 49 -1.87 -13.25 1.30
CA LEU A 49 -2.05 -14.39 0.41
C LEU A 49 -2.63 -15.59 1.16
N ARG A 50 -2.09 -15.92 2.34
CA ARG A 50 -2.60 -17.01 3.19
C ARG A 50 -4.04 -16.77 3.64
N ASN A 51 -4.40 -15.52 3.92
CA ASN A 51 -5.73 -15.14 4.38
C ASN A 51 -6.72 -14.89 3.23
N GLY A 52 -6.35 -15.17 1.97
CA GLY A 52 -7.20 -14.99 0.79
C GLY A 52 -7.48 -13.53 0.42
N ARG A 53 -6.79 -12.57 1.06
CA ARG A 53 -6.95 -11.12 0.82
C ARG A 53 -6.03 -10.60 -0.28
N LEU A 54 -5.09 -11.43 -0.75
CA LEU A 54 -4.26 -11.16 -1.92
C LEU A 54 -4.50 -12.27 -2.95
N PRO A 55 -4.87 -11.94 -4.20
CA PRO A 55 -5.05 -12.93 -5.25
C PRO A 55 -3.72 -13.60 -5.65
N LYS A 56 -3.77 -14.89 -5.99
CA LYS A 56 -2.64 -15.58 -6.60
C LYS A 56 -2.46 -15.07 -8.03
N LEU A 57 -1.26 -14.60 -8.35
CA LEU A 57 -0.88 -14.31 -9.73
C LEU A 57 -0.60 -15.64 -10.43
N ASN A 58 -1.47 -15.99 -11.39
CA ASN A 58 -1.21 -17.07 -12.32
C ASN A 58 -0.65 -16.42 -13.59
N PHE A 59 0.60 -16.72 -13.92
CA PHE A 59 1.25 -16.30 -15.16
C PHE A 59 1.17 -17.42 -16.19
#